data_AF-A0A523Q0H5-F1
#
_entry.id   AF-A0A523Q0H5-F1
#
_cell.length_a   1.000
_cell.length_b   1.000
_cell.length_c   1.000
_cell.angle_alpha   90.00
_cell.angle_beta   90.00
_cell.angle_gamma   90.00
#
_symmetry.space_group_name_H-M   'P 1'
#
loop_
_entity.id
_entity.type
_entity.pdbx_description
1 polymer ?
#
loop_
_entity_poly.entity_id
_entity_poly.type
_entity_poly.pdbx_seq_one_letter_code
_entity_poly.pdbx_strand_id
1 'polypeptide(L)' 'MISTINTYLAFFDQQLIWVALIAILLFGGSKIPELMKGVGKGISEFKKATKDEELDADKQKDNHNS' A
#
# COMPACT_ATOMS: atom_id res chain seq x y z
N MET A 1 -2.82 38.94 -6.79
CA MET A 1 -3.27 38.26 -5.55
C MET A 1 -3.95 36.92 -5.83
N ILE A 2 -5.05 36.84 -6.58
CA ILE A 2 -5.74 35.56 -6.85
C ILE A 2 -4.85 34.55 -7.61
N SER A 3 -4.14 34.99 -8.65
CA SER A 3 -3.19 34.14 -9.38
C SER A 3 -2.06 33.61 -8.48
N THR A 4 -1.57 34.41 -7.55
CA THR A 4 -0.53 34.01 -6.58
C THR A 4 -1.01 32.90 -5.66
N ILE A 5 -2.27 32.97 -5.20
CA ILE A 5 -2.88 31.96 -4.34
C ILE A 5 -3.03 30.63 -5.09
N ASN A 6 -3.53 30.65 -6.32
CA ASN A 6 -3.69 29.44 -7.12
C ASN A 6 -2.36 28.77 -7.45
N THR A 7 -1.31 29.56 -7.70
CA THR A 7 0.04 29.05 -7.90
C THR A 7 0.55 28.31 -6.65
N TYR A 8 0.38 28.88 -5.44
CA TYR A 8 0.75 28.21 -4.19
C TYR A 8 -0.07 26.93 -3.91
N LEU A 9 -1.37 26.93 -4.22
CA LEU A 9 -2.22 25.75 -4.08
C LEU A 9 -1.83 24.65 -5.08
N ALA A 10 -1.49 25.01 -6.32
CA ALA A 10 -0.99 24.05 -7.31
C ALA A 10 0.36 23.44 -6.93
N PHE A 11 1.15 24.11 -6.08
CA PHE A 11 2.41 23.59 -5.56
C PHE A 11 2.25 22.57 -4.43
N PHE A 12 1.06 22.41 -3.83
CA PHE A 12 0.83 21.35 -2.83
C PHE A 12 1.01 19.96 -3.44
N ASP A 13 0.54 19.74 -4.66
CA ASP A 13 0.66 18.45 -5.36
C ASP A 13 2.11 18.14 -5.78
N GLN A 14 2.94 19.17 -5.98
CA GLN A 14 4.34 19.00 -6.35
C GLN A 14 5.22 18.50 -5.19
N GLN A 15 4.76 18.59 -3.94
CA GLN A 15 5.53 18.13 -2.77
C GLN A 15 5.82 16.63 -2.85
N LEU A 16 4.84 15.83 -3.30
CA LEU A 16 4.99 14.38 -3.49
C LEU A 16 6.08 14.05 -4.52
N ILE A 17 6.16 14.84 -5.60
CA ILE A 17 7.19 14.70 -6.63
C ILE A 17 8.59 15.00 -6.06
N TRP A 18 8.73 16.06 -5.25
CA TRP A 18 10.00 16.38 -4.63
C TRP A 18 10.45 15.32 -3.62
N VAL A 19 9.53 14.81 -2.80
CA VAL A 19 9.81 13.71 -1.87
C VAL A 19 10.20 12.44 -2.61
N ALA A 20 9.48 12.08 -3.67
CA ALA A 20 9.81 10.92 -4.50
C ALA A 20 11.18 11.08 -5.17
N LEU A 21 11.50 12.28 -5.67
CA LEU A 21 12.80 12.57 -6.29
C LEU A 21 13.96 12.44 -5.31
N ILE A 22 13.83 13.01 -4.11
CA ILE A 22 14.83 12.87 -3.03
C ILE A 22 14.96 11.41 -2.60
N ALA A 23 13.85 10.71 -2.42
CA ALA A 23 13.86 9.29 -2.06
C ALA A 23 14.56 8.45 -3.14
N ILE A 24 14.34 8.73 -4.42
CA ILE A 24 15.02 8.07 -5.54
C ILE A 24 16.52 8.41 -5.56
N LEU A 25 16.92 9.64 -5.21
CA LEU A 25 18.34 10.00 -5.15
C LEU A 25 19.07 9.29 -4.00
N LEU A 26 18.42 9.14 -2.85
CA LEU A 26 18.99 8.49 -1.66
C LEU A 26 18.97 6.97 -1.75
N PHE A 27 17.87 6.39 -2.19
CA PHE A 27 17.67 4.93 -2.22
C PHE A 27 17.91 4.31 -3.60
N GLY A 28 17.94 5.11 -4.67
CA GLY A 28 17.93 4.62 -6.05
C GLY A 28 16.52 4.27 -6.52
N GLY A 29 16.24 4.49 -7.81
CA GLY A 29 14.92 4.25 -8.41
C GLY A 29 14.44 2.80 -8.35
N SER A 30 15.34 1.85 -8.10
CA SER A 30 15.07 0.41 -8.06
C SER A 30 14.67 -0.12 -6.68
N LYS A 31 15.05 0.56 -5.57
CA LYS A 31 14.80 0.02 -4.23
C LYS A 31 13.35 0.17 -3.76
N ILE A 32 12.70 1.28 -4.08
CA ILE A 32 11.28 1.51 -3.77
C ILE A 32 10.37 0.42 -4.38
N PRO A 33 10.49 0.07 -5.68
CA PRO A 33 9.68 -1.00 -6.28
C PRO A 33 10.06 -2.39 -5.77
N GLU A 34 11.32 -2.64 -5.39
CA GLU A 34 11.74 -3.90 -4.80
C GLU A 34 11.15 -4.12 -3.40
N LEU A 35 11.15 -3.08 -2.57
CA LEU A 35 10.49 -3.08 -1.25
C LEU A 35 8.97 -3.23 -1.38
N MET A 36 8.33 -2.51 -2.31
CA MET A 36 6.89 -2.67 -2.57
C MET A 36 6.53 -4.09 -3.04
N LYS A 37 7.35 -4.73 -3.87
CA LYS A 37 7.14 -6.13 -4.29
C LYS A 37 7.24 -7.08 -3.09
N GLY A 38 8.21 -6.88 -2.19
CA GLY A 38 8.34 -7.67 -0.97
C GLY A 38 7.13 -7.50 -0.03
N VAL A 39 6.76 -6.26 0.27
CA VAL A 39 5.60 -5.94 1.13
C VAL A 39 4.29 -6.43 0.51
N GLY A 40 4.10 -6.24 -0.80
CA GLY A 40 2.89 -6.69 -1.51
C GLY A 40 2.72 -8.21 -1.51
N LYS A 41 3.82 -8.97 -1.62
CA LYS A 41 3.79 -10.43 -1.45
C LYS A 41 3.40 -10.82 -0.02
N GLY A 42 4.02 -10.20 0.99
CA GLY A 42 3.70 -10.47 2.40
C GLY A 42 2.24 -10.20 2.74
N ILE A 43 1.67 -9.08 2.28
CA ILE A 43 0.24 -8.76 2.47
C ILE A 43 -0.66 -9.79 1.75
N SER A 44 -0.28 -10.23 0.55
CA SER A 44 -1.03 -11.21 -0.23
C SER A 44 -1.05 -12.59 0.44
N GLU A 45 0.10 -13.05 0.95
CA GLU A 45 0.22 -14.31 1.69
C GLU A 45 -0.53 -14.25 3.02
N PHE A 46 -0.41 -13.14 3.76
CA PHE A 46 -1.15 -12.93 5.00
C PHE A 46 -2.66 -12.99 4.75
N LYS A 47 -3.16 -12.31 3.72
CA LYS A 47 -4.59 -12.33 3.36
C LYS A 47 -5.08 -13.73 2.98
N LYS A 48 -4.26 -14.54 2.31
CA LYS A 48 -4.62 -15.92 1.96
C LYS A 48 -4.72 -16.80 3.21
N ALA A 49 -3.71 -16.77 4.07
CA ALA A 49 -3.70 -17.53 5.32
C ALA A 49 -4.91 -17.20 6.19
N THR A 50 -5.21 -15.91 6.39
CA THR A 50 -6.38 -15.49 7.18
C THR A 50 -7.70 -15.94 6.55
N LYS A 51 -7.80 -15.97 5.22
CA LYS A 51 -9.03 -16.37 4.53
C LYS A 51 -9.25 -17.89 4.55
N ASP A 52 -8.17 -18.66 4.46
CA ASP A 52 -8.23 -20.12 4.58
C ASP A 52 -8.62 -20.52 6.02
N GLU A 53 -8.08 -19.84 7.04
CA GLU A 53 -8.49 -20.00 8.45
C GLU A 53 -9.97 -19.65 8.68
N GLU A 54 -10.48 -18.60 8.03
CA GLU A 54 -11.88 -18.16 8.14
C GLU A 54 -12.85 -19.15 7.46
N LEU A 55 -12.44 -19.75 6.33
CA LEU A 55 -13.22 -20.78 5.63
C LEU A 55 -13.26 -22.12 6.39
N ASP A 56 -12.18 -22.49 7.08
CA ASP A 56 -12.13 -23.70 7.91
C ASP A 56 -12.93 -23.54 9.21
N ALA A 57 -13.00 -22.32 9.76
CA ALA A 57 -13.84 -22.02 10.93
C ALA A 57 -15.35 -22.03 10.62
N ASP A 58 -15.75 -21.79 9.37
CA ASP A 58 -17.16 -21.83 8.93
C ASP A 58 -17.63 -23.27 8.68
N LYS A 59 -16.79 -24.12 8.09
CA LYS A 59 -17.08 -25.55 7.83
C LYS A 59 -17.17 -26.42 9.09
N GLN A 60 -16.69 -25.95 10.23
CA GLN A 60 -16.79 -26.71 11.48
C GLN A 60 -18.11 -26.45 12.23
N LYS A 61 -18.88 -25.42 11.83
CA LYS A 61 -20.15 -25.05 12.49
C LYS A 61 -21.41 -25.70 11.89
N ASP A 62 -21.33 -26.39 10.75
CA ASP A 62 -22.47 -27.13 10.16
C ASP A 62 -22.57 -28.61 10.59
N ASN A 63 -21.53 -29.16 11.24
CA ASN A 63 -21.41 -30.59 11.57
C ASN A 63 -21.72 -30.94 13.04
N HIS A 64 -22.28 -30.01 13.84
CA HIS A 64 -22.61 -30.24 15.26
C HIS A 64 -24.10 -30.03 15.59
N ASN A 65 -24.99 -30.01 14.59
CA ASN A 65 -26.44 -29.95 14.82
C ASN A 65 -27.20 -31.01 14.01
N SER A 66 -26.87 -32.28 14.25
CA SER A 66 -27.71 -33.43 13.88
C SER A 66 -27.54 -34.53 14.92
#